data_AF-A0A8T3S7B2-F1
#
_entry.id   AF-A0A8T3S7B2-F1
#
_cell.length_a   1.000
_cell.length_b   1.000
_cell.length_c   1.000
_cell.angle_alpha   90.00
_cell.angle_beta   90.00
_cell.angle_gamma   90.00
#
_symmetry.space_group_name_H-M   'P 1'
#
loop_
_entity.id
_entity.type
_entity.pdbx_description
1 polymer ?
#
loop_
_entity_poly.entity_id
_entity_poly.type
_entity_poly.pdbx_seq_one_letter_code
_entity_poly.pdbx_strand_id
1 'polypeptide(L)' 'MFFMRYAIDAVFVSKAGRVTKVVANLKPWRVVWWARGARDCMELRAGAAAESDTQVGDELRLVDIGS' A
#
# COMPACT_ATOMS: atom_id res chain seq x y z
N MET A 1 -11.02 1.14 -1.44
CA MET A 1 -10.98 2.19 -2.48
C MET A 1 -12.25 2.14 -3.31
N PHE A 2 -12.96 3.26 -3.40
CA PHE A 2 -14.05 3.51 -4.35
C PHE A 2 -13.71 4.82 -5.09
N PHE A 3 -14.05 4.94 -6.38
CA PHE A 3 -13.83 6.16 -7.20
C PHE A 3 -12.38 6.49 -7.62
N MET A 4 -11.61 5.51 -8.12
CA MET A 4 -10.27 5.75 -8.69
C MET A 4 -10.33 5.87 -10.22
N ARG A 5 -9.55 6.80 -10.82
CA ARG A 5 -9.48 6.99 -12.28
C ARG A 5 -8.35 6.19 -12.95
N TYR A 6 -7.34 5.78 -12.19
CA TYR A 6 -6.16 5.05 -12.67
C TYR A 6 -5.82 3.89 -11.73
N ALA A 7 -4.98 2.97 -12.20
CA ALA A 7 -4.50 1.87 -11.37
C ALA A 7 -3.48 2.38 -10.34
N ILE A 8 -3.48 1.76 -9.17
CA ILE A 8 -2.55 2.05 -8.07
C ILE A 8 -1.99 0.76 -7.50
N ASP A 9 -0.89 0.86 -6.76
CA ASP A 9 -0.51 -0.18 -5.82
C ASP A 9 -1.04 0.20 -4.43
N ALA A 10 -1.74 -0.73 -3.78
CA ALA A 10 -2.27 -0.53 -2.43
C ALA A 10 -1.48 -1.37 -1.42
N VAL A 11 -0.76 -0.70 -0.51
CA VAL A 11 0.08 -1.34 0.51
C VAL A 11 -0.55 -1.13 1.88
N PHE A 12 -1.09 -2.20 2.46
CA PHE A 12 -1.72 -2.17 3.78
C PHE A 12 -0.69 -2.38 4.88
N VAL A 13 -0.67 -1.50 5.87
CA VAL A 13 0.31 -1.51 6.96
C VAL A 13 -0.38 -1.61 8.32
N SER A 14 0.26 -2.32 9.25
CA SER A 14 -0.17 -2.40 10.64
C SER A 14 0.15 -1.12 11.41
N LYS A 15 -0.39 -1.01 12.63
CA LYS A 15 -0.06 0.09 13.56
C LYS A 15 1.44 0.21 13.85
N ALA A 16 2.20 -0.88 13.73
CA ALA A 16 3.64 -0.91 13.97
C ALA A 16 4.47 -0.65 12.69
N GLY A 17 3.85 -0.18 11.59
CA GLY A 17 4.54 0.06 10.32
C GLY A 17 4.81 -1.18 9.48
N ARG A 18 4.46 -2.38 9.95
CA ARG A 18 4.66 -3.63 9.19
C ARG A 18 3.67 -3.79 8.04
N VAL A 19 4.14 -4.09 6.84
CA VAL A 19 3.31 -4.42 5.67
C VAL A 19 2.57 -5.74 5.92
N THR A 20 1.26 -5.70 5.79
CA THR A 20 0.35 -6.83 6.02
C THR A 20 -0.24 -7.39 4.73
N LYS A 21 -0.28 -6.58 3.66
CA LYS A 21 -0.75 -6.96 2.33
C LYS A 21 -0.29 -5.96 1.30
N VAL A 22 0.10 -6.46 0.13
CA VAL A 22 0.37 -5.66 -1.06
C VAL A 22 -0.63 -6.06 -2.14
N VAL A 23 -1.31 -5.09 -2.74
CA VAL A 23 -2.14 -5.29 -3.94
C VAL A 23 -1.55 -4.45 -5.05
N ALA A 24 -0.73 -5.09 -5.88
CA ALA A 24 -0.16 -4.45 -7.05
C ALA A 24 -1.20 -4.26 -8.17
N ASN A 25 -1.07 -3.17 -8.92
CA ASN A 25 -1.89 -2.86 -10.11
C ASN A 25 -3.40 -2.98 -9.87
N LEU A 26 -3.88 -2.48 -8.72
CA LEU A 26 -5.30 -2.44 -8.40
C LEU A 26 -6.03 -1.57 -9.42
N LYS A 27 -6.83 -2.21 -10.28
CA LYS A 27 -7.59 -1.55 -11.34
C LYS A 27 -8.70 -0.65 -10.78
N PRO A 28 -9.06 0.44 -11.50
CA PRO A 28 -10.24 1.24 -11.20
C PRO A 28 -11.50 0.41 -10.92
N TRP A 29 -12.35 0.89 -10.02
CA TRP A 29 -13.63 0.29 -9.65
C TRP A 29 -13.56 -1.08 -8.98
N ARG A 30 -12.36 -1.61 -8.70
CA ARG A 30 -12.20 -2.82 -7.89
C ARG A 30 -12.12 -2.46 -6.41
N VAL A 31 -12.94 -3.15 -5.62
CA VAL A 31 -12.87 -3.08 -4.16
C VAL A 31 -11.89 -4.13 -3.67
N VAL A 32 -11.03 -3.74 -2.76
CA VAL A 32 -10.15 -4.64 -2.02
C VAL A 32 -10.51 -4.58 -0.55
N TRP A 33 -10.63 -5.75 0.06
CA TRP A 33 -10.79 -5.88 1.50
C TRP A 33 -9.48 -5.54 2.20
N TRP A 34 -9.61 -4.91 3.37
CA TRP A 34 -8.51 -4.70 4.30
C TRP A 34 -7.87 -6.05 4.67
N ALA A 35 -6.59 -6.03 5.03
CA ALA A 35 -5.90 -7.22 5.54
C ALA A 35 -6.03 -7.31 7.07
N ARG A 36 -5.97 -8.52 7.61
CA ARG A 36 -5.98 -8.73 9.07
C ARG A 36 -4.77 -8.02 9.69
N GLY A 37 -5.03 -7.14 10.66
CA GLY A 37 -3.98 -6.38 11.34
C GLY A 37 -3.52 -5.12 10.60
N ALA A 38 -4.09 -4.82 9.43
CA ALA A 38 -3.89 -3.53 8.78
C ALA A 38 -4.61 -2.42 9.57
N ARG A 39 -3.91 -1.30 9.75
CA ARG A 39 -4.43 -0.04 10.30
C ARG A 39 -4.60 0.99 9.20
N ASP A 40 -3.58 1.14 8.36
CA ASP A 40 -3.51 2.15 7.31
C ASP A 40 -3.25 1.50 5.94
N CYS A 41 -3.47 2.27 4.89
CA CYS A 41 -3.15 1.88 3.53
C CYS A 41 -2.40 3.00 2.82
N MET A 42 -1.23 2.70 2.27
CA MET A 42 -0.48 3.60 1.41
C MET A 42 -0.89 3.33 -0.03
N GLU A 43 -1.36 4.36 -0.71
CA GLU A 43 -1.66 4.34 -2.14
C GLU A 43 -0.44 4.85 -2.90
N LEU A 44 0.12 4.01 -3.77
CA LEU A 44 1.30 4.32 -4.55
C LEU A 44 0.96 4.31 -6.04
N ARG A 45 1.84 4.91 -6.85
CA ARG A 45 1.77 4.73 -8.31
C ARG A 45 1.79 3.24 -8.64
N ALA A 46 1.03 2.83 -9.65
CA ALA A 46 1.06 1.45 -10.12
C ALA A 46 2.49 1.03 -10.47
N GLY A 47 2.91 -0.14 -9.98
CA GLY A 47 4.25 -0.68 -10.15
C GLY A 47 5.27 -0.25 -9.10
N ALA A 48 5.00 0.74 -8.26
CA ALA A 48 5.96 1.19 -7.24
C ALA A 48 6.34 0.09 -6.24
N ALA A 49 5.38 -0.75 -5.84
CA ALA A 49 5.67 -1.82 -4.90
C ALA A 49 6.65 -2.84 -5.49
N ALA A 50 6.57 -3.10 -6.80
CA ALA A 50 7.51 -3.97 -7.50
C ALA A 50 8.87 -3.30 -7.72
N GLU A 51 8.89 -2.01 -8.08
CA GLU A 51 10.14 -1.25 -8.29
C GLU A 51 11.00 -1.17 -7.02
N SER A 52 10.36 -1.09 -5.85
CA SER A 52 11.06 -1.02 -4.56
C SER A 52 11.19 -2.37 -3.85
N ASP A 53 10.72 -3.46 -4.46
CA ASP A 53 10.62 -4.79 -3.84
C ASP A 53 9.84 -4.81 -2.50
N THR A 54 8.82 -3.94 -2.36
CA THR A 54 7.99 -3.90 -1.15
C THR A 54 7.10 -5.14 -1.08
N GLN A 55 7.22 -5.91 0.01
CA GLN A 55 6.50 -7.14 0.23
C GLN A 55 5.90 -7.25 1.64
N VAL A 56 5.06 -8.27 1.84
CA VAL A 56 4.47 -8.56 3.16
C VAL A 56 5.58 -8.92 4.14
N GLY A 57 5.54 -8.30 5.33
CA GLY A 57 6.55 -8.47 6.35
C GLY A 57 7.55 -7.32 6.41
N ASP A 58 7.66 -6.48 5.38
CA ASP A 58 8.54 -5.31 5.43
C ASP A 58 8.06 -4.27 6.43
N GLU A 59 8.96 -3.36 6.81
CA GLU A 59 8.66 -2.24 7.70
C GLU A 59 8.74 -0.93 6.94
N LEU A 60 7.64 -0.17 6.95
CA LEU A 60 7.58 1.18 6.39
C LEU A 60 7.67 2.21 7.52
N ARG A 61 8.52 3.22 7.31
CA ARG A 61 8.71 4.34 8.24
C ARG A 61 8.42 5.64 7.54
N LEU A 62 7.64 6.49 8.20
CA LEU A 62 7.54 7.89 7.83
C LEU A 62 8.76 8.60 8.40
N VAL A 63 9.62 9.06 7.50
CA VAL A 63 10.78 9.87 7.84
C VAL A 63 10.54 11.26 7.29
N ASP A 64 10.88 12.27 8.08
CA ASP A 64 10.88 13.63 7.58
C ASP A 64 12.07 13.81 6.65
N ILE A 65 11.84 14.36 5.47
CA ILE A 65 12.86 14.60 4.44
C ILE A 65 13.12 16.11 4.38
N GLY A 66 13.52 16.68 5.51
CA GLY A 66 14.06 18.04 5.60
C GLY A 66 13.38 18.94 6.64
N SER A 67 14.22 19.49 7.52
CA SER A 67 14.07 20.83 8.12
C SER A 67 15.08 21.77 7.49
#